data_AF-A0A9D8M6C9-F1
#
_entry.id   AF-A0A9D8M6C9-F1
#
_cell.length_a   1.000
_cell.length_b   1.000
_cell.length_c   1.000
_cell.angle_alpha   90.00
_cell.angle_beta   90.00
_cell.angle_gamma   90.00
#
_symmetry.space_group_name_H-M   'P 1'
#
loop_
_entity.id
_entity.type
_entity.pdbx_description
1 polymer ?
#
loop_
_entity_poly.entity_id
_entity_poly.type
_entity_poly.pdbx_seq_one_letter_code
_entity_poly.pdbx_strand_id
1 'polypeptide(L)'
;LDGLRLQVFGGIALNGTVGGLNPRAVELSLRMGGKIVWFPTMSSRAHIEHHTRGPGSGFPTSTLTLMPEEPITVLDGDGKLKPEVHQIIELIREEDAILASGHLSPPEIFAVFEAARAAGVQKLVVQHPDFVIDLSHEEAGRLASMGAYIEHSIGMYARERDDRPIGRLQEWIEVVGADQTTLGSDVGQATSPSPADTFRRVTQLLVEHGTHENDVRKMVAGNPGGLLGLN
;
A
#
# COMPACT_ATOMS: atom_id res chain seq x y z
N LEU A 1 -16.65 -10.16 20.03
CA LEU A 1 -16.32 -10.41 18.61
C LEU A 1 -16.99 -11.67 18.09
N ASP A 2 -17.38 -12.62 18.96
CA ASP A 2 -18.18 -13.78 18.57
C ASP A 2 -19.46 -13.38 17.82
N GLY A 3 -19.67 -14.01 16.65
CA GLY A 3 -20.84 -13.79 15.80
C GLY A 3 -20.63 -12.81 14.63
N LEU A 4 -19.51 -12.07 14.57
CA LEU A 4 -19.18 -11.26 13.40
C LEU A 4 -18.67 -12.16 12.27
N ARG A 5 -19.34 -12.12 11.11
CA ARG A 5 -18.84 -12.78 9.90
C ARG A 5 -17.74 -11.92 9.29
N LEU A 6 -16.52 -12.44 9.25
CA LEU A 6 -15.40 -11.80 8.57
C LEU A 6 -15.39 -12.26 7.11
N GLN A 7 -15.55 -11.32 6.18
CA GLN A 7 -15.27 -11.55 4.78
C GLN A 7 -13.82 -11.17 4.49
N VAL A 8 -13.08 -12.07 3.85
CA VAL A 8 -11.67 -11.87 3.50
C VAL A 8 -11.55 -11.76 2.00
N PHE A 9 -10.90 -10.70 1.53
CA PHE A 9 -10.56 -10.51 0.13
C PHE A 9 -9.06 -10.76 -0.04
N GLY A 10 -8.72 -11.64 -0.99
CA GLY A 10 -7.33 -11.97 -1.30
C GLY A 10 -6.70 -11.02 -2.31
N GLY A 11 -5.41 -11.23 -2.56
CA GLY A 11 -4.65 -10.54 -3.59
C GLY A 11 -3.28 -11.17 -3.76
N ILE A 12 -2.42 -10.53 -4.54
CA ILE A 12 -1.06 -11.01 -4.82
C ILE A 12 -0.04 -9.87 -4.77
N ALA A 13 1.07 -10.10 -4.05
CA ALA A 13 2.21 -9.19 -4.02
C ALA A 13 3.34 -9.74 -4.90
N LEU A 14 3.77 -8.94 -5.87
CA LEU A 14 4.69 -9.33 -6.95
C LEU A 14 6.16 -9.33 -6.52
N ASN A 15 6.45 -10.02 -5.42
CA ASN A 15 7.80 -10.25 -4.90
C ASN A 15 8.47 -11.45 -5.59
N GLY A 16 9.77 -11.63 -5.36
CA GLY A 16 10.58 -12.74 -5.87
C GLY A 16 10.01 -14.11 -5.49
N THR A 17 9.36 -14.22 -4.34
CA THR A 17 8.69 -15.44 -3.85
C THR A 17 7.55 -15.93 -4.74
N VAL A 18 7.00 -15.09 -5.61
CA VAL A 18 5.97 -15.46 -6.61
C VAL A 18 6.45 -15.30 -8.06
N GLY A 19 7.76 -15.09 -8.25
CA GLY A 19 8.38 -14.88 -9.56
C GLY A 19 8.35 -13.43 -10.06
N GLY A 20 8.09 -12.45 -9.20
CA GLY A 20 8.17 -11.03 -9.54
C GLY A 20 7.01 -10.52 -10.38
N LEU A 21 7.33 -9.72 -11.41
CA LEU A 21 6.37 -9.21 -12.40
C LEU A 21 5.87 -10.36 -13.27
N ASN A 22 4.95 -11.16 -12.71
CA ASN A 22 4.46 -12.40 -13.29
C ASN A 22 2.97 -12.29 -13.65
N PRO A 23 2.63 -11.97 -14.91
CA PRO A 23 1.24 -11.81 -15.35
C PRO A 23 0.40 -13.08 -15.15
N ARG A 24 1.00 -14.28 -15.24
CA ARG A 24 0.27 -15.55 -15.06
C ARG A 24 -0.16 -15.75 -13.62
N ALA A 25 0.68 -15.36 -12.66
CA ALA A 25 0.33 -15.41 -11.25
C ALA A 25 -0.76 -14.37 -10.90
N VAL A 26 -0.69 -13.19 -11.51
CA VAL A 26 -1.74 -12.16 -11.40
C VAL A 26 -3.06 -12.67 -11.95
N GLU A 27 -3.07 -13.19 -13.18
CA GLU A 27 -4.28 -13.72 -13.82
C GLU A 27 -4.93 -14.79 -12.93
N LEU A 28 -4.15 -15.78 -12.46
CA LEU A 28 -4.68 -16.81 -11.57
C LEU A 28 -5.28 -16.20 -10.28
N SER A 29 -4.57 -15.28 -9.63
CA SER A 29 -5.03 -14.64 -8.39
C SER A 29 -6.35 -13.89 -8.58
N LEU A 30 -6.46 -13.10 -9.66
CA LEU A 30 -7.66 -12.32 -9.95
C LEU A 30 -8.84 -13.22 -10.36
N ARG A 31 -8.60 -14.24 -11.19
CA ARG A 31 -9.63 -15.23 -11.58
C ARG A 31 -10.15 -16.05 -10.39
N MET A 32 -9.35 -16.20 -9.34
CA MET A 32 -9.76 -16.82 -8.07
C MET A 32 -10.53 -15.86 -7.14
N GLY A 33 -10.78 -14.62 -7.57
CA GLY A 33 -11.51 -13.61 -6.80
C GLY A 33 -10.63 -12.66 -5.99
N GLY A 34 -9.31 -12.64 -6.25
CA GLY A 34 -8.40 -11.63 -5.71
C GLY A 34 -8.85 -10.21 -6.11
N LYS A 35 -8.68 -9.24 -5.19
CA LYS A 35 -9.16 -7.86 -5.36
C LYS A 35 -8.06 -6.83 -5.49
N ILE A 36 -6.81 -7.22 -5.26
CA ILE A 36 -5.69 -6.29 -5.20
C ILE A 36 -4.40 -6.96 -5.69
N VAL A 37 -3.64 -6.21 -6.47
CA VAL A 37 -2.31 -6.59 -6.97
C VAL A 37 -1.33 -5.56 -6.47
N TRP A 38 -0.44 -5.97 -5.57
CA TRP A 38 0.68 -5.14 -5.13
C TRP A 38 1.86 -5.37 -6.07
N PHE A 39 2.34 -4.29 -6.68
CA PHE A 39 3.68 -4.27 -7.28
C PHE A 39 4.76 -4.56 -6.22
N PRO A 40 6.03 -4.81 -6.61
CA PRO A 40 7.05 -5.30 -5.69
C PRO A 40 7.07 -4.54 -4.34
N THR A 41 7.04 -5.29 -3.24
CA THR A 41 7.14 -4.74 -1.88
C THR A 41 8.55 -4.99 -1.36
N MET A 42 8.80 -6.15 -0.75
CA MET A 42 10.10 -6.53 -0.22
C MET A 42 11.16 -6.68 -1.32
N SER A 43 10.74 -7.07 -2.53
CA SER A 43 11.64 -7.22 -3.68
C SER A 43 11.82 -5.93 -4.47
N SER A 44 11.22 -4.81 -4.08
CA SER A 44 11.49 -3.52 -4.74
C SER A 44 12.92 -3.06 -4.43
N ARG A 45 13.53 -2.34 -5.37
CA ARG A 45 14.84 -1.73 -5.14
C ARG A 45 14.81 -0.75 -3.95
N ALA A 46 13.77 0.08 -3.85
CA ALA A 46 13.64 1.05 -2.75
C ALA A 46 13.61 0.36 -1.38
N HIS A 47 12.85 -0.73 -1.24
CA HIS A 47 12.81 -1.50 0.00
C HIS A 47 14.16 -2.13 0.34
N ILE A 48 14.80 -2.80 -0.62
CA ILE A 48 16.11 -3.44 -0.41
C ILE A 48 17.14 -2.40 0.03
N GLU A 49 17.21 -1.27 -0.67
CA GLU A 49 18.13 -0.19 -0.31
C GLU A 49 17.83 0.37 1.08
N HIS A 50 16.56 0.65 1.41
CA HIS A 50 16.16 1.11 2.74
C HIS A 50 16.61 0.13 3.84
N HIS A 51 16.52 -1.18 3.59
CA HIS A 51 16.87 -2.22 4.56
C HIS A 51 18.37 -2.46 4.71
N THR A 52 19.15 -2.20 3.67
CA THR A 52 20.61 -2.31 3.73
C THR A 52 21.29 -1.15 4.45
N ARG A 53 20.59 -0.01 4.67
CA ARG A 53 21.16 1.21 5.28
C ARG A 53 21.47 1.12 6.78
N GLY A 54 21.14 0.02 7.46
CA GLY A 54 21.66 -0.28 8.79
C GLY A 54 20.75 -1.14 9.66
N PRO A 55 21.26 -1.69 10.78
CA PRO A 55 20.43 -2.35 11.77
C PRO A 55 19.43 -1.34 12.37
N GLY A 56 18.15 -1.69 12.39
CA GLY A 56 17.11 -0.85 12.99
C GLY A 56 16.20 -0.11 12.01
N SER A 57 16.06 -0.55 10.76
CA SER A 57 15.04 -0.03 9.83
C SER A 57 13.60 -0.11 10.37
N GLY A 58 13.37 -0.89 11.44
CA GLY A 58 12.08 -1.02 12.11
C GLY A 58 11.10 -1.92 11.37
N PHE A 59 11.48 -2.45 10.20
CA PHE A 59 10.69 -3.41 9.45
C PHE A 59 10.93 -4.84 9.96
N PRO A 60 9.91 -5.72 9.92
CA PRO A 60 10.06 -7.11 10.34
C PRO A 60 11.05 -7.90 9.47
N THR A 61 11.98 -8.61 10.11
CA THR A 61 12.88 -9.57 9.43
C THR A 61 12.30 -10.98 9.51
N SER A 62 12.35 -11.72 8.41
CA SER A 62 12.01 -13.14 8.38
C SER A 62 12.87 -13.93 9.38
N THR A 63 12.24 -14.85 10.12
CA THR A 63 12.96 -15.84 10.95
C THR A 63 13.48 -17.02 10.13
N LEU A 64 13.07 -17.12 8.86
CA LEU A 64 13.50 -18.15 7.91
C LEU A 64 14.61 -17.61 7.01
N THR A 65 15.67 -18.39 6.85
CA THR A 65 16.71 -18.15 5.85
C THR A 65 16.18 -18.55 4.47
N LEU A 66 15.99 -17.56 3.60
CA LEU A 66 15.56 -17.74 2.22
C LEU A 66 16.70 -17.39 1.24
N MET A 67 16.48 -17.65 -0.04
CA MET A 67 17.37 -17.15 -1.09
C MET A 67 17.42 -15.61 -1.03
N PRO A 68 18.57 -14.97 -1.34
CA PRO A 68 18.65 -13.52 -1.38
C PRO A 68 17.64 -12.95 -2.39
N GLU A 69 16.99 -11.85 -2.01
CA GLU A 69 16.11 -11.11 -2.92
C GLU A 69 16.93 -10.34 -3.96
N GLU A 70 16.52 -10.44 -5.23
CA GLU A 70 17.04 -9.61 -6.31
C GLU A 70 16.09 -8.43 -6.56
N PRO A 71 16.60 -7.19 -6.72
CA PRO A 71 15.75 -6.03 -6.96
C PRO A 71 14.90 -6.17 -8.23
N ILE A 72 13.59 -6.05 -8.06
CA ILE A 72 12.61 -6.05 -9.14
C ILE A 72 12.22 -4.61 -9.42
N THR A 73 12.57 -4.15 -10.62
CA THR A 73 12.15 -2.86 -11.16
C THR A 73 11.12 -3.05 -12.26
N VAL A 74 10.19 -2.10 -12.35
CA VAL A 74 9.16 -2.01 -13.41
C VAL A 74 9.70 -1.39 -14.70
N LEU A 75 10.89 -0.81 -14.66
CA LEU A 75 11.52 -0.15 -15.81
C LEU A 75 12.59 -1.04 -16.44
N ASP A 76 12.71 -0.98 -17.77
CA ASP A 76 13.79 -1.58 -18.53
C ASP A 76 15.06 -0.70 -18.51
N GLY A 77 16.08 -1.11 -19.26
CA GLY A 77 17.35 -0.39 -19.36
C GLY A 77 17.25 1.00 -20.02
N ASP A 78 16.16 1.27 -20.76
CA ASP A 78 15.88 2.55 -21.41
C ASP A 78 14.94 3.43 -20.56
N GLY A 79 14.57 2.97 -19.37
CA GLY A 79 13.65 3.68 -18.47
C GLY A 79 12.17 3.58 -18.88
N LYS A 80 11.80 2.62 -19.74
CA LYS A 80 10.41 2.38 -20.14
C LYS A 80 9.81 1.25 -19.30
N LEU A 81 8.48 1.27 -19.13
CA LEU A 81 7.80 0.17 -18.46
C LEU A 81 8.02 -1.15 -19.21
N LYS A 82 8.34 -2.20 -18.47
CA LYS A 82 8.52 -3.53 -19.03
C LYS A 82 7.20 -4.08 -19.61
N PRO A 83 7.25 -4.94 -20.64
CA PRO A 83 6.04 -5.53 -21.24
C PRO A 83 5.12 -6.22 -20.23
N GLU A 84 5.68 -6.90 -19.23
CA GLU A 84 4.94 -7.59 -18.18
C GLU A 84 4.08 -6.62 -17.35
N VAL A 85 4.56 -5.39 -17.14
CA VAL A 85 3.82 -4.36 -16.39
C VAL A 85 2.55 -3.97 -17.14
N HIS A 86 2.62 -3.82 -18.46
CA HIS A 86 1.45 -3.53 -19.27
C HIS A 86 0.44 -4.68 -19.27
N GLN A 87 0.91 -5.93 -19.32
CA GLN A 87 0.04 -7.11 -19.22
C GLN A 87 -0.66 -7.17 -17.86
N ILE A 88 0.06 -6.88 -16.77
CA ILE A 88 -0.50 -6.84 -15.41
C ILE A 88 -1.54 -5.73 -15.28
N ILE A 89 -1.25 -4.52 -15.79
CA ILE A 89 -2.20 -3.40 -15.80
C ILE A 89 -3.49 -3.78 -16.52
N GLU A 90 -3.39 -4.47 -17.67
CA GLU A 90 -4.56 -4.90 -18.44
C GLU A 90 -5.41 -5.92 -17.66
N LEU A 91 -4.77 -6.90 -17.02
CA LEU A 91 -5.46 -7.88 -16.16
C LEU A 91 -6.17 -7.19 -14.98
N ILE A 92 -5.52 -6.21 -14.35
CA ILE A 92 -6.11 -5.43 -13.27
C ILE A 92 -7.34 -4.64 -13.76
N ARG A 93 -7.25 -4.03 -14.95
CA ARG A 93 -8.35 -3.32 -15.59
C ARG A 93 -9.53 -4.25 -15.88
N GLU A 94 -9.28 -5.40 -16.49
CA GLU A 94 -10.31 -6.37 -16.88
C GLU A 94 -11.11 -6.90 -15.69
N GLU A 95 -10.44 -7.10 -14.54
CA GLU A 95 -11.03 -7.67 -13.33
C GLU A 95 -11.50 -6.59 -12.32
N ASP A 96 -11.43 -5.30 -12.69
CA ASP A 96 -11.73 -4.15 -11.83
C ASP A 96 -11.03 -4.24 -10.45
N ALA A 97 -9.77 -4.67 -10.48
CA ALA A 97 -8.95 -4.88 -9.30
C ALA A 97 -8.26 -3.59 -8.85
N ILE A 98 -7.80 -3.58 -7.60
CA ILE A 98 -6.99 -2.49 -7.04
C ILE A 98 -5.54 -2.68 -7.49
N LEU A 99 -4.97 -1.66 -8.13
CA LEU A 99 -3.55 -1.59 -8.39
C LEU A 99 -2.87 -0.88 -7.22
N ALA A 100 -2.02 -1.62 -6.52
CA ALA A 100 -1.24 -1.13 -5.41
C ALA A 100 0.23 -0.94 -5.82
N SER A 101 0.82 0.21 -5.48
CA SER A 101 2.21 0.53 -5.83
C SER A 101 3.23 -0.41 -5.17
N GLY A 102 2.86 -1.08 -4.07
CA GLY A 102 3.82 -1.72 -3.21
C GLY A 102 4.84 -0.71 -2.71
N HIS A 103 6.12 -1.06 -2.79
CA HIS A 103 7.24 -0.21 -2.37
C HIS A 103 8.06 0.32 -3.56
N LEU A 104 7.42 0.51 -4.73
CA LEU A 104 8.08 1.16 -5.86
C LEU A 104 8.60 2.55 -5.48
N SER A 105 9.70 2.97 -6.11
CA SER A 105 10.21 4.35 -5.94
C SER A 105 9.24 5.37 -6.55
N PRO A 106 9.24 6.65 -6.10
CA PRO A 106 8.29 7.64 -6.62
C PRO A 106 8.27 7.74 -8.17
N PRO A 107 9.40 7.76 -8.89
CA PRO A 107 9.38 7.77 -10.37
C PRO A 107 8.73 6.53 -10.98
N GLU A 108 8.91 5.35 -10.37
CA GLU A 108 8.28 4.11 -10.82
C GLU A 108 6.77 4.12 -10.54
N ILE A 109 6.34 4.67 -9.40
CA ILE A 109 4.91 4.83 -9.09
C ILE A 109 4.24 5.71 -10.15
N PHE A 110 4.80 6.88 -10.43
CA PHE A 110 4.24 7.78 -11.44
C PHE A 110 4.16 7.10 -12.81
N ALA A 111 5.22 6.43 -13.25
CA ALA A 111 5.22 5.72 -14.53
C ALA A 111 4.12 4.64 -14.60
N VAL A 112 4.01 3.79 -13.58
CA VAL A 112 2.98 2.73 -13.53
C VAL A 112 1.58 3.33 -13.47
N PHE A 113 1.35 4.35 -12.65
CA PHE A 113 0.02 4.93 -12.46
C PHE A 113 -0.44 5.73 -13.68
N GLU A 114 0.46 6.44 -14.36
CA GLU A 114 0.16 7.09 -15.64
C GLU A 114 -0.27 6.06 -16.69
N ALA A 115 0.49 4.96 -16.84
CA ALA A 115 0.13 3.88 -17.75
C ALA A 115 -1.18 3.19 -17.36
N ALA A 116 -1.41 2.95 -16.07
CA ALA A 116 -2.63 2.33 -15.56
C ALA A 116 -3.87 3.19 -15.83
N ARG A 117 -3.78 4.50 -15.61
CA ARG A 117 -4.87 5.44 -15.92
C ARG A 117 -5.12 5.53 -17.42
N ALA A 118 -4.06 5.57 -18.23
CA ALA A 118 -4.19 5.55 -19.68
C ALA A 118 -4.86 4.28 -20.21
N ALA A 119 -4.62 3.13 -19.56
CA ALA A 119 -5.30 1.88 -19.84
C ALA A 119 -6.75 1.83 -19.31
N GLY A 120 -7.10 2.66 -18.32
CA GLY A 120 -8.45 2.74 -17.75
C GLY A 120 -8.63 2.04 -16.40
N VAL A 121 -7.55 1.73 -15.68
CA VAL A 121 -7.61 1.28 -14.28
C VAL A 121 -8.21 2.40 -13.42
N GLN A 122 -9.21 2.04 -12.61
CA GLN A 122 -9.97 3.01 -11.79
C GLN A 122 -9.48 3.09 -10.34
N LYS A 123 -8.78 2.07 -9.84
CA LYS A 123 -8.48 1.89 -8.42
C LYS A 123 -6.98 1.85 -8.20
N LEU A 124 -6.43 2.95 -7.70
CA LEU A 124 -5.00 3.13 -7.47
C LEU A 124 -4.75 3.37 -5.98
N VAL A 125 -3.78 2.67 -5.40
CA VAL A 125 -3.40 2.80 -4.00
C VAL A 125 -1.88 2.89 -3.86
N VAL A 126 -1.41 3.87 -3.09
CA VAL A 126 0.00 4.01 -2.71
C VAL A 126 0.17 3.57 -1.26
N GLN A 127 1.07 2.63 -1.00
CA GLN A 127 1.35 2.15 0.36
C GLN A 127 2.50 2.91 1.03
N HIS A 128 2.44 3.05 2.36
CA HIS A 128 3.58 3.50 3.20
C HIS A 128 4.30 4.76 2.67
N PRO A 129 3.56 5.87 2.43
CA PRO A 129 4.10 7.03 1.72
C PRO A 129 5.33 7.62 2.43
N ASP A 130 5.43 7.53 3.75
CA ASP A 130 6.43 8.21 4.55
C ASP A 130 7.41 7.26 5.26
N PHE A 131 7.62 6.04 4.72
CA PHE A 131 8.52 5.06 5.32
C PHE A 131 9.49 4.37 4.36
N VAL A 132 9.00 3.53 3.46
CA VAL A 132 9.86 2.78 2.53
C VAL A 132 10.05 3.55 1.23
N ILE A 133 8.98 4.23 0.81
CA ILE A 133 8.94 4.98 -0.44
C ILE A 133 9.54 6.38 -0.26
N ASP A 134 9.37 6.96 0.94
CA ASP A 134 9.81 8.32 1.30
C ASP A 134 9.30 9.39 0.31
N LEU A 135 8.00 9.38 0.04
CA LEU A 135 7.33 10.44 -0.72
C LEU A 135 7.45 11.79 0.00
N SER A 136 7.62 12.83 -0.80
CA SER A 136 7.31 14.19 -0.36
C SER A 136 5.80 14.43 -0.33
N HIS A 137 5.37 15.42 0.48
CA HIS A 137 3.98 15.89 0.48
C HIS A 137 3.51 16.36 -0.91
N GLU A 138 4.41 16.97 -1.69
CA GLU A 138 4.11 17.40 -3.06
C GLU A 138 3.80 16.20 -3.97
N GLU A 139 4.64 15.15 -3.93
CA GLU A 139 4.42 13.94 -4.73
C GLU A 139 3.12 13.23 -4.34
N ALA A 140 2.82 13.15 -3.04
CA ALA A 140 1.56 12.55 -2.60
C ALA A 140 0.33 13.35 -3.01
N GLY A 141 0.38 14.69 -2.94
CA GLY A 141 -0.69 15.53 -3.48
C GLY A 141 -0.90 15.34 -4.99
N ARG A 142 0.20 15.14 -5.75
CA ARG A 142 0.13 14.83 -7.18
C ARG A 142 -0.48 13.46 -7.45
N LEU A 143 -0.09 12.43 -6.72
CA LEU A 143 -0.66 11.07 -6.82
C LEU A 143 -2.14 11.07 -6.43
N ALA A 144 -2.52 11.78 -5.37
CA ALA A 144 -3.91 11.96 -4.97
C ALA A 144 -4.74 12.68 -6.06
N SER A 145 -4.16 13.69 -6.70
CA SER A 145 -4.80 14.40 -7.84
C SER A 145 -4.99 13.51 -9.07
N MET A 146 -4.22 12.42 -9.19
CA MET A 146 -4.44 11.39 -10.21
C MET A 146 -5.59 10.43 -9.86
N GLY A 147 -6.17 10.55 -8.67
CA GLY A 147 -7.21 9.66 -8.15
C GLY A 147 -6.67 8.47 -7.37
N ALA A 148 -5.40 8.50 -6.95
CA ALA A 148 -4.85 7.47 -6.08
C ALA A 148 -5.20 7.73 -4.62
N TYR A 149 -5.56 6.67 -3.91
CA TYR A 149 -5.64 6.69 -2.47
C TYR A 149 -4.26 6.52 -1.86
N ILE A 150 -3.96 7.31 -0.84
CA ILE A 150 -2.74 7.21 -0.04
C ILE A 150 -3.05 6.37 1.21
N GLU A 151 -2.48 5.18 1.29
CA GLU A 151 -2.69 4.24 2.38
C GLU A 151 -1.62 4.41 3.46
N HIS A 152 -2.06 4.84 4.64
CA HIS A 152 -1.21 4.92 5.83
C HIS A 152 -1.29 3.64 6.66
N SER A 153 -0.12 3.08 6.95
CA SER A 153 0.03 1.97 7.88
C SER A 153 -0.09 2.47 9.33
N ILE A 154 -1.21 2.17 9.97
CA ILE A 154 -1.47 2.62 11.34
C ILE A 154 -0.61 1.89 12.38
N GLY A 155 -0.03 0.73 12.04
CA GLY A 155 0.95 0.04 12.87
C GLY A 155 2.15 0.92 13.22
N MET A 156 2.47 1.89 12.35
CA MET A 156 3.56 2.84 12.55
C MET A 156 3.28 3.91 13.61
N TYR A 157 2.00 4.21 13.85
CA TYR A 157 1.54 5.27 14.77
C TYR A 157 0.88 4.70 16.04
N ALA A 158 0.74 3.37 16.12
CA ALA A 158 0.09 2.72 17.26
C ALA A 158 0.93 2.71 18.54
N ARG A 159 2.24 2.99 18.43
CA ARG A 159 3.16 3.16 19.55
C ARG A 159 3.61 4.61 19.59
N GLU A 160 3.69 5.20 20.78
CA GLU A 160 4.33 6.51 20.94
C GLU A 160 5.81 6.36 20.61
N ARG A 161 6.22 6.99 19.50
CA ARG A 161 7.60 7.08 19.06
C ARG A 161 7.89 8.51 18.66
N ASP A 162 9.06 9.01 19.06
CA ASP A 162 9.49 10.38 18.76
C ASP A 162 9.57 10.65 17.26
N ASP A 163 9.86 9.63 16.45
CA ASP A 163 10.00 9.74 14.99
C ASP A 163 8.67 9.63 14.22
N ARG A 164 7.59 9.16 14.86
CA ARG A 164 6.25 8.98 14.24
C ARG A 164 5.11 9.34 15.19
N PRO A 165 5.02 10.59 15.66
CA PRO A 165 3.88 11.05 16.44
C PRO A 165 2.61 11.04 15.59
N ILE A 166 1.44 10.96 16.22
CA ILE A 166 0.15 10.99 15.50
C ILE A 166 -0.04 12.26 14.67
N GLY A 167 0.50 13.40 15.12
CA GLY A 167 0.47 14.67 14.38
C GLY A 167 1.06 14.55 12.98
N ARG A 168 2.06 13.69 12.78
CA ARG A 168 2.60 13.40 11.46
C ARG A 168 1.55 12.78 10.53
N LEU A 169 0.78 11.80 11.02
CA LEU A 169 -0.32 11.22 10.23
C LEU A 169 -1.38 12.28 9.89
N GLN A 170 -1.66 13.20 10.81
CA GLN A 170 -2.60 14.31 10.55
C GLN A 170 -2.09 15.25 9.45
N GLU A 171 -0.80 15.62 9.46
CA GLU A 171 -0.19 16.43 8.40
C GLU A 171 -0.37 15.76 7.02
N TRP A 172 -0.17 14.44 6.93
CA TRP A 172 -0.42 13.70 5.70
C TRP A 172 -1.89 13.72 5.26
N ILE A 173 -2.82 13.54 6.22
CA ILE A 173 -4.25 13.62 5.95
C ILE A 173 -4.65 15.03 5.49
N GLU A 174 -4.04 16.08 6.02
CA GLU A 174 -4.28 17.47 5.61
C GLU A 174 -3.75 17.75 4.19
N VAL A 175 -2.59 17.19 3.84
CA VAL A 175 -1.98 17.32 2.51
C VAL A 175 -2.80 16.62 1.43
N VAL A 176 -3.24 15.39 1.70
CA VAL A 176 -3.91 14.53 0.71
C VAL A 176 -5.43 14.71 0.72
N GLY A 177 -6.00 15.00 1.88
CA GLY A 177 -7.43 15.02 2.14
C GLY A 177 -7.99 13.65 2.52
N ALA A 178 -8.94 13.62 3.46
CA ALA A 178 -9.57 12.39 3.92
C ALA A 178 -10.31 11.60 2.82
N ASP A 179 -10.71 12.26 1.73
CA ASP A 179 -11.35 11.62 0.57
C ASP A 179 -10.39 10.75 -0.24
N GLN A 180 -9.08 10.97 -0.13
CA GLN A 180 -8.04 10.20 -0.81
C GLN A 180 -7.08 9.50 0.16
N THR A 181 -7.51 9.28 1.40
CA THR A 181 -6.71 8.55 2.40
C THR A 181 -7.39 7.25 2.79
N THR A 182 -6.62 6.17 2.91
CA THR A 182 -7.05 4.92 3.56
C THR A 182 -6.14 4.59 4.72
N LEU A 183 -6.68 3.88 5.73
CA LEU A 183 -5.89 3.38 6.85
C LEU A 183 -5.79 1.85 6.78
N GLY A 184 -4.56 1.34 6.64
CA GLY A 184 -4.23 -0.08 6.66
C GLY A 184 -3.48 -0.45 7.95
N SER A 185 -3.68 -1.65 8.49
CA SER A 185 -3.10 -1.98 9.80
C SER A 185 -1.61 -2.30 9.77
N ASP A 186 -1.17 -3.10 8.77
CA ASP A 186 0.19 -3.66 8.61
C ASP A 186 0.80 -4.31 9.88
N VAL A 187 -0.08 -4.70 10.80
CA VAL A 187 0.23 -5.52 11.98
C VAL A 187 -0.31 -6.93 11.80
N GLY A 188 0.10 -7.84 12.68
CA GLY A 188 -0.23 -9.26 12.61
C GLY A 188 0.97 -10.17 12.88
N GLN A 189 2.17 -9.57 13.02
CA GLN A 189 3.34 -10.25 13.53
C GLN A 189 3.11 -10.65 15.00
N ALA A 190 3.74 -11.75 15.45
CA ALA A 190 3.51 -12.32 16.78
C ALA A 190 3.74 -11.35 17.96
N THR A 191 4.54 -10.31 17.77
CA THR A 191 4.89 -9.30 18.78
C THR A 191 4.12 -7.97 18.62
N SER A 192 3.27 -7.87 17.61
CA SER A 192 2.45 -6.69 17.32
C SER A 192 1.09 -6.78 18.03
N PRO A 193 0.45 -5.64 18.37
CA PRO A 193 -0.94 -5.64 18.80
C PRO A 193 -1.87 -6.23 17.73
N SER A 194 -3.08 -6.62 18.13
CA SER A 194 -4.08 -7.07 17.15
C SER A 194 -4.46 -5.93 16.20
N PRO A 195 -4.78 -6.20 14.92
CA PRO A 195 -5.26 -5.16 14.00
C PRO A 195 -6.43 -4.34 14.57
N ALA A 196 -7.36 -5.00 15.26
CA ALA A 196 -8.52 -4.33 15.87
C ALA A 196 -8.11 -3.35 16.97
N ASP A 197 -7.16 -3.72 17.84
CA ASP A 197 -6.65 -2.83 18.89
C ASP A 197 -5.87 -1.66 18.31
N THR A 198 -5.07 -1.91 17.25
CA THR A 198 -4.33 -0.87 16.52
C THR A 198 -5.28 0.14 15.90
N PHE A 199 -6.32 -0.31 15.18
CA PHE A 199 -7.35 0.58 14.63
C PHE A 199 -8.04 1.38 15.73
N ARG A 200 -8.48 0.73 16.81
CA ARG A 200 -9.13 1.42 17.92
C ARG A 200 -8.24 2.52 18.51
N ARG A 201 -6.96 2.23 18.76
CA ARG A 201 -6.02 3.20 19.35
C ARG A 201 -5.78 4.38 18.42
N VAL A 202 -5.44 4.13 17.15
CA VAL A 202 -5.06 5.19 16.22
C VAL A 202 -6.25 6.05 15.81
N THR A 203 -7.43 5.46 15.62
CA THR A 203 -8.65 6.23 15.35
C THR A 203 -9.04 7.14 16.52
N GLN A 204 -8.92 6.63 17.76
CA GLN A 204 -9.12 7.44 18.96
C GLN A 204 -8.13 8.61 19.02
N LEU A 205 -6.84 8.35 18.77
CA LEU A 205 -5.81 9.39 18.75
C LEU A 205 -6.09 10.47 17.71
N LEU A 206 -6.49 10.10 16.49
CA LEU A 206 -6.86 11.06 15.44
C LEU A 206 -7.99 11.99 15.88
N VAL A 207 -9.04 11.45 16.50
CA VAL A 207 -10.16 12.25 17.01
C VAL A 207 -9.72 13.15 18.16
N GLU A 208 -8.95 12.64 19.12
CA GLU A 208 -8.41 13.40 20.25
C GLU A 208 -7.52 14.57 19.78
N HIS A 209 -6.88 14.43 18.62
CA HIS A 209 -6.03 15.46 18.03
C HIS A 209 -6.76 16.30 16.96
N GLY A 210 -8.08 16.19 16.83
CA GLY A 210 -8.91 17.11 16.06
C GLY A 210 -9.32 16.66 14.66
N THR A 211 -8.99 15.43 14.23
CA THR A 211 -9.54 14.86 13.00
C THR A 211 -11.02 14.54 13.20
N HIS A 212 -11.87 15.00 12.27
CA HIS A 212 -13.32 14.83 12.39
C HIS A 212 -13.73 13.34 12.31
N GLU A 213 -14.67 12.89 13.16
CA GLU A 213 -15.08 11.48 13.24
C GLU A 213 -15.57 10.92 11.89
N ASN A 214 -16.31 11.72 11.11
CA ASN A 214 -16.76 11.33 9.77
C ASN A 214 -15.59 11.07 8.82
N ASP A 215 -14.50 11.84 8.91
CA ASP A 215 -13.31 11.62 8.08
C ASP A 215 -12.55 10.38 8.53
N VAL A 216 -12.44 10.14 9.84
CA VAL A 216 -11.89 8.88 10.37
C VAL A 216 -12.69 7.68 9.86
N ARG A 217 -14.02 7.74 9.92
CA ARG A 217 -14.90 6.67 9.40
C ARG A 217 -14.72 6.48 7.89
N LYS A 218 -14.56 7.57 7.15
CA LYS A 218 -14.32 7.54 5.71
C LYS A 218 -13.00 6.83 5.38
N MET A 219 -11.90 7.19 6.04
CA MET A 219 -10.58 6.60 5.79
C MET A 219 -10.46 5.13 6.24
N VAL A 220 -11.20 4.71 7.28
CA VAL A 220 -11.18 3.33 7.82
C VAL A 220 -12.13 2.40 7.09
N ALA A 221 -13.29 2.88 6.63
CA ALA A 221 -14.35 2.02 6.11
C ALA A 221 -14.94 2.49 4.77
N GLY A 222 -15.17 3.79 4.61
CA GLY A 222 -15.78 4.35 3.39
C GLY A 222 -14.92 4.14 2.15
N ASN A 223 -13.69 4.66 2.17
CA ASN A 223 -12.74 4.60 1.07
C ASN A 223 -12.30 3.16 0.76
N PRO A 224 -11.81 2.34 1.72
CA PRO A 224 -11.45 0.96 1.43
C PRO A 224 -12.66 0.10 1.04
N GLY A 225 -13.86 0.37 1.58
CA GLY A 225 -15.09 -0.30 1.15
C GLY A 225 -15.47 0.04 -0.29
N GLY A 226 -15.30 1.30 -0.71
CA GLY A 226 -15.50 1.73 -2.10
C GLY A 226 -14.51 1.07 -3.07
N LEU A 227 -13.22 1.00 -2.70
CA LEU A 227 -12.20 0.28 -3.47
C LEU A 227 -12.56 -1.20 -3.66
N LEU A 228 -13.17 -1.83 -2.65
CA LEU A 228 -13.64 -3.22 -2.70
C LEU A 228 -15.01 -3.41 -3.35
N GLY A 229 -15.72 -2.33 -3.71
CA GLY A 229 -17.06 -2.37 -4.29
C GLY A 229 -18.16 -2.80 -3.31
N LEU A 230 -18.02 -2.44 -2.03
CA LEU A 230 -18.95 -2.82 -0.95
C LEU A 230 -19.97 -1.71 -0.61
N ASN A 231 -19.80 -0.52 -1.17
CA ASN A 231 -20.54 0.69 -0.82
C ASN A 231 -21.29 1.26 -2.02
#